data_AF-A0A7S7QWD2-F1
#
_entry.id   AF-A0A7S7QWD2-F1
#
_cell.length_a   1.000
_cell.length_b   1.000
_cell.length_c   1.000
_cell.angle_alpha   90.00
_cell.angle_beta   90.00
_cell.angle_gamma   90.00
#
_symmetry.space_group_name_H-M   'P 1'
#
loop_
_entity.id
_entity.type
_entity.pdbx_description
1 polymer ?
#
loop_
_entity_poly.entity_id
_entity_poly.type
_entity_poly.pdbx_seq_one_letter_code
_entity_poly.pdbx_strand_id
1 'polypeptide(L)'
;MSSIVARHDEQDIYLVEDDRGASGPVWCEAPVLGNDFEVVVMDLLEGNYQCPRRVVVFNIAQGRVRDASAEVVHELRRRCDLQLRDIPEALHAFADRYEGRFADVQLPLPIPIGI
;
A
#
# COMPACT_ATOMS: atom_id res chain seq x y z
N MET A 1 24.16 23.63 -1.82
CA MET A 1 24.27 22.54 -0.84
C MET A 1 22.95 21.79 -0.86
N SER A 2 22.90 20.61 -1.49
CA SER A 2 21.67 19.83 -1.59
C SER A 2 21.51 19.00 -0.33
N SER A 3 20.44 19.24 0.42
CA SER A 3 20.02 18.37 1.52
C SER A 3 19.46 17.08 0.93
N ILE A 4 19.91 15.93 1.43
CA ILE A 4 19.41 14.59 1.07
C ILE A 4 18.11 14.24 1.82
N VAL A 5 17.61 15.16 2.66
CA VAL A 5 16.35 14.99 3.36
C VAL A 5 15.23 15.37 2.39
N ALA A 6 14.47 14.38 1.91
CA ALA A 6 13.23 14.61 1.20
C ALA A 6 12.39 15.60 2.01
N ARG A 7 11.93 16.67 1.37
CA ARG A 7 11.15 17.67 2.09
C ARG A 7 9.85 16.99 2.52
N HIS A 8 9.43 17.25 3.76
CA HIS A 8 8.26 16.61 4.38
C HIS A 8 6.98 16.72 3.52
N ASP A 9 6.89 17.77 2.70
CA ASP A 9 5.77 18.00 1.80
C ASP A 9 5.73 16.99 0.63
N GLU A 10 6.86 16.39 0.25
CA GLU A 10 7.01 15.47 -0.89
C GLU A 10 6.75 13.99 -0.54
N GLN A 11 6.46 13.64 0.72
CA GLN A 11 6.29 12.24 1.12
C GLN A 11 4.92 11.68 0.72
N ASP A 12 4.92 10.46 0.18
CA ASP A 12 3.71 9.66 -0.01
C ASP A 12 3.21 9.13 1.34
N ILE A 13 1.96 9.45 1.68
CA ILE A 13 1.29 8.97 2.89
C ILE A 13 0.29 7.90 2.49
N TYR A 14 0.37 6.75 3.13
CA TYR A 14 -0.55 5.65 2.92
C TYR A 14 -1.63 5.67 4.00
N LEU A 15 -2.86 5.31 3.65
CA LEU A 15 -3.96 5.13 4.58
C LEU A 15 -4.66 3.82 4.30
N VAL A 16 -5.03 3.12 5.37
CA VAL A 16 -5.73 1.85 5.28
C VAL A 16 -7.17 2.06 5.72
N GLU A 17 -8.10 1.67 4.86
CA GLU A 17 -9.50 1.45 5.22
C GLU A 17 -9.61 0.07 5.86
N ASP A 18 -10.00 0.01 7.12
CA ASP A 18 -10.11 -1.21 7.90
C ASP A 18 -11.54 -1.40 8.41
N ASP A 19 -12.10 -2.58 8.22
CA ASP A 19 -13.44 -2.90 8.73
C ASP A 19 -13.34 -3.43 10.17
N ARG A 20 -13.75 -2.59 11.12
CA ARG A 20 -13.68 -2.89 12.55
C ARG A 20 -14.99 -3.45 13.11
N GLY A 21 -15.78 -4.09 12.25
CA GLY A 21 -17.03 -4.77 12.62
C GLY A 21 -18.13 -3.78 12.98
N ALA A 22 -18.36 -3.56 14.27
CA ALA A 22 -19.49 -2.76 14.76
C ALA A 22 -19.44 -1.28 14.33
N SER A 23 -18.24 -0.74 14.09
CA SER A 23 -18.05 0.63 13.58
C SER A 23 -18.10 0.72 12.05
N GLY A 24 -18.14 -0.44 11.37
CA GLY A 24 -17.98 -0.53 9.92
C GLY A 24 -16.57 -0.13 9.45
N PRO A 25 -16.40 0.11 8.14
CA PRO A 25 -15.15 0.56 7.55
C PRO A 25 -14.75 1.95 8.06
N VAL A 26 -13.51 2.07 8.53
CA VAL A 26 -12.92 3.33 8.97
C VAL A 26 -11.56 3.53 8.32
N TRP A 27 -11.17 4.79 8.12
CA TRP A 27 -9.79 5.12 7.82
C TRP A 27 -9.00 5.14 9.11
N CYS A 28 -8.05 4.23 9.26
CA CYS A 28 -7.22 4.14 10.45
C CYS A 28 -6.34 5.39 10.60
N GLU A 29 -6.17 5.84 11.84
CA GLU A 29 -5.20 6.88 12.16
C GLU A 29 -3.82 6.44 11.70
N ALA A 30 -3.18 7.29 10.92
CA ALA A 30 -1.82 7.12 10.46
C ALA A 30 -0.98 8.27 11.00
N PRO A 31 0.24 8.00 11.49
CA PRO A 31 1.15 9.08 11.82
C PRO A 31 1.42 9.89 10.55
N VAL A 32 1.30 11.22 10.66
CA VAL A 32 1.52 12.15 9.54
C VAL A 32 2.94 12.00 8.96
N LEU A 33 3.87 11.54 9.79
CA LEU A 33 5.25 11.26 9.44
C LEU A 33 5.54 9.78 9.59
N GLY A 34 6.16 9.20 8.57
CA GLY A 34 6.62 7.81 8.61
C GLY A 34 5.56 6.78 8.28
N ASN A 35 4.31 7.14 7.97
CA ASN A 35 3.36 6.17 7.41
C ASN A 35 3.54 6.00 5.90
N ASP A 36 4.72 5.53 5.54
CA ASP A 36 5.08 5.20 4.16
C ASP A 36 4.66 3.77 3.80
N PHE A 37 5.02 3.36 2.59
CA PHE A 37 4.69 2.05 2.05
C PHE A 37 5.22 0.90 2.92
N GLU A 38 6.45 1.03 3.42
CA GLU A 38 7.13 -0.01 4.19
C GLU A 38 6.41 -0.25 5.51
N VAL A 39 6.10 0.84 6.21
CA VAL A 39 5.39 0.80 7.50
C VAL A 39 4.01 0.16 7.35
N VAL A 40 3.24 0.56 6.34
CA VAL A 40 1.91 -0.05 6.11
C VAL A 40 2.00 -1.53 5.77
N VAL A 41 2.95 -1.95 4.94
CA VAL A 41 3.14 -3.38 4.62
C VAL A 41 3.52 -4.18 5.87
N MET A 42 4.40 -3.64 6.72
CA MET A 42 4.80 -4.29 7.96
C MET A 42 3.64 -4.37 8.95
N ASP A 43 2.90 -3.29 9.17
CA ASP A 43 1.73 -3.27 10.07
C ASP A 43 0.64 -4.26 9.64
N LEU A 44 0.43 -4.41 8.33
CA LEU A 44 -0.48 -5.42 7.79
C LEU A 44 0.00 -6.84 8.12
N LEU A 45 1.29 -7.14 7.93
CA LEU A 45 1.88 -8.45 8.23
C LEU A 45 1.93 -8.77 9.73
N GLU A 46 2.07 -7.75 10.57
CA GLU A 46 2.06 -7.84 12.03
C GLU A 46 0.64 -7.95 12.62
N GLY A 47 -0.40 -7.72 11.80
CA GLY A 47 -1.80 -7.86 12.22
C GLY A 47 -2.36 -6.64 12.94
N ASN A 48 -1.81 -5.45 12.69
CA ASN A 48 -2.29 -4.19 13.27
C ASN A 48 -3.63 -3.71 12.65
N TYR A 49 -4.11 -4.41 11.62
CA TYR A 49 -5.41 -4.20 10.96
C TYR A 49 -6.29 -5.45 11.09
N GLN A 50 -7.59 -5.26 11.32
CA GLN A 50 -8.53 -6.36 11.59
C GLN A 50 -9.06 -7.00 10.30
N CYS A 51 -9.47 -6.18 9.35
CA CYS A 51 -10.06 -6.58 8.06
C CYS A 51 -9.80 -5.45 7.04
N PRO A 52 -8.56 -5.31 6.54
CA PRO A 52 -8.22 -4.26 5.60
C PRO A 52 -8.99 -4.42 4.29
N ARG A 53 -9.50 -3.31 3.75
CA ARG A 53 -10.37 -3.28 2.57
C ARG A 53 -9.75 -2.54 1.40
N ARG A 54 -8.99 -1.49 1.69
CA ARG A 54 -8.35 -0.62 0.70
C ARG A 54 -7.13 0.05 1.31
N VAL A 55 -6.09 0.25 0.49
CA VAL A 55 -4.99 1.15 0.80
C VAL A 55 -4.99 2.28 -0.22
N VAL A 56 -5.02 3.52 0.24
CA VAL A 56 -4.91 4.72 -0.60
C VAL A 56 -3.60 5.40 -0.29
N VAL A 57 -2.90 5.87 -1.31
CA VAL A 57 -1.74 6.75 -1.16
C VAL A 57 -2.07 8.12 -1.68
N PHE A 58 -1.65 9.14 -0.94
CA PHE A 58 -1.70 10.53 -1.39
C PHE A 58 -0.39 11.25 -1.12
N ASN A 59 -0.14 12.26 -1.94
CA ASN A 59 0.99 13.15 -1.82
C ASN A 59 0.48 14.59 -1.82
N ILE A 60 0.64 15.28 -0.69
CA ILE A 60 0.05 16.61 -0.51
C ILE A 60 0.78 17.64 -1.37
N ALA A 61 2.12 17.65 -1.44
CA ALA A 61 2.84 18.59 -2.28
C ALA A 61 2.51 18.45 -3.76
N GLN A 62 2.30 17.22 -4.22
CA GLN A 62 2.04 16.93 -5.63
C GLN A 62 0.55 16.93 -5.97
N GLY A 63 -0.35 17.04 -4.99
CA GLY A 63 -1.81 16.97 -5.19
C GLY A 63 -2.28 15.63 -5.79
N ARG A 64 -1.55 14.54 -5.56
CA ARG A 64 -1.84 13.21 -6.14
C ARG A 64 -2.55 12.33 -5.12
N VAL A 65 -3.51 11.54 -5.59
CA VAL A 65 -4.14 10.45 -4.84
C VAL A 65 -4.34 9.24 -5.77
N ARG A 66 -4.10 8.02 -5.28
CA ARG A 66 -4.40 6.78 -6.01
C ARG A 66 -4.72 5.62 -5.06
N ASP A 67 -5.44 4.63 -5.56
CA ASP A 67 -5.59 3.33 -4.91
C ASP A 67 -4.25 2.56 -5.03
N ALA A 68 -3.67 2.18 -3.91
CA ALA A 68 -2.42 1.43 -3.81
C ALA A 68 -2.63 -0.03 -3.39
N SER A 69 -3.89 -0.49 -3.29
CA SER A 69 -4.20 -1.81 -2.74
C SER A 69 -3.52 -2.95 -3.50
N ALA A 70 -3.50 -2.91 -4.83
CA ALA A 70 -2.86 -3.95 -5.64
C ALA A 70 -1.33 -3.99 -5.46
N GLU A 71 -0.69 -2.83 -5.29
CA GLU A 71 0.74 -2.73 -5.02
C GLU A 71 1.10 -3.28 -3.64
N VAL A 72 0.29 -2.95 -2.63
CA VAL A 72 0.44 -3.51 -1.28
C VAL A 72 0.23 -5.03 -1.29
N VAL A 73 -0.81 -5.54 -1.95
CA VAL A 73 -1.06 -6.99 -2.05
C VAL A 73 0.09 -7.71 -2.75
N HIS A 74 0.65 -7.13 -3.80
CA HIS A 74 1.82 -7.70 -4.47
C HIS A 74 3.02 -7.83 -3.53
N GLU A 75 3.32 -6.77 -2.76
CA GLU A 75 4.45 -6.80 -1.83
C GLU A 75 4.19 -7.75 -0.64
N LEU A 76 2.96 -7.81 -0.12
CA LEU A 76 2.57 -8.78 0.92
C LEU A 76 2.84 -10.21 0.46
N ARG A 77 2.36 -10.59 -0.73
CA ARG A 77 2.62 -11.91 -1.35
C ARG A 77 4.13 -12.15 -1.49
N ARG A 78 4.84 -11.21 -2.11
CA ARG A 78 6.29 -11.31 -2.34
C ARG A 78 7.06 -11.55 -1.04
N ARG A 79 6.73 -10.86 0.05
CA ARG A 79 7.40 -11.04 1.35
C ARG A 79 7.05 -12.36 2.01
N CYS A 80 5.78 -12.74 1.98
CA CYS A 80 5.34 -14.04 2.49
C CYS A 80 6.07 -15.20 1.78
N ASP A 81 6.17 -15.13 0.45
CA ASP A 81 6.90 -16.10 -0.37
C ASP A 81 8.39 -16.15 0.00
N LEU A 82 9.04 -14.99 0.13
CA LEU A 82 10.46 -14.90 0.53
C LEU A 82 10.72 -15.43 1.94
N GLN A 83 9.75 -15.30 2.85
CA GLN A 83 9.83 -15.77 4.22
C GLN A 83 9.31 -17.21 4.40
N LEU A 84 8.86 -17.86 3.31
CA LEU A 84 8.24 -19.19 3.34
C LEU A 84 7.09 -19.28 4.36
N ARG A 85 6.27 -18.23 4.41
CA ARG A 85 5.08 -18.15 5.27
C ARG A 85 3.83 -17.88 4.47
N ASP A 86 2.70 -18.27 5.02
CA ASP A 86 1.41 -17.90 4.46
C ASP A 86 1.07 -16.43 4.76
N ILE A 87 0.15 -15.88 3.97
CA ILE A 87 -0.47 -14.59 4.25
C ILE A 87 -1.33 -14.74 5.53
N PRO A 88 -1.28 -13.76 6.47
CA PRO A 88 -2.18 -13.76 7.61
C PRO A 88 -3.65 -13.83 7.21
N GLU A 89 -4.46 -14.60 7.93
CA GLU A 89 -5.87 -14.87 7.59
C GLU A 89 -6.70 -13.58 7.40
N ALA A 90 -6.48 -12.59 8.24
CA ALA A 90 -7.12 -11.27 8.16
C ALA A 90 -6.89 -10.56 6.81
N LEU A 91 -5.81 -10.90 6.10
CA LEU A 91 -5.46 -10.31 4.81
C LEU A 91 -5.94 -11.13 3.60
N HIS A 92 -6.48 -12.35 3.77
CA HIS A 92 -6.91 -13.18 2.63
C HIS A 92 -7.95 -12.48 1.76
N ALA A 93 -9.03 -11.98 2.36
CA ALA A 93 -10.08 -11.29 1.64
C ALA A 93 -9.62 -9.97 0.99
N PHE A 94 -8.55 -9.36 1.54
CA PHE A 94 -7.90 -8.20 0.94
C PHE A 94 -7.05 -8.61 -0.27
N ALA A 95 -6.21 -9.63 -0.11
CA ALA A 95 -5.36 -10.18 -1.16
C ALA A 95 -6.18 -10.65 -2.36
N ASP A 96 -7.18 -11.51 -2.13
CA ASP A 96 -8.04 -12.09 -3.18
C ASP A 96 -8.74 -11.01 -4.01
N ARG A 97 -9.09 -9.87 -3.38
CA ARG A 97 -9.79 -8.76 -4.05
C ARG A 97 -8.93 -8.03 -5.07
N TYR A 98 -7.63 -7.94 -4.82
CA TYR A 98 -6.70 -7.18 -5.66
C TYR A 98 -5.64 -8.05 -6.35
N GLU A 99 -5.72 -9.37 -6.17
CA GLU A 99 -4.88 -10.33 -6.88
C GLU A 99 -5.04 -10.16 -8.40
N GLY A 100 -3.92 -10.19 -9.14
CA GLY A 100 -3.88 -9.99 -10.59
C GLY A 100 -3.99 -8.55 -11.09
N ARG A 101 -4.39 -7.58 -10.25
CA ARG A 101 -4.56 -6.17 -10.65
C ARG A 101 -3.28 -5.34 -10.68
N PHE A 102 -2.16 -5.90 -10.23
CA PHE A 102 -0.87 -5.22 -10.25
C PHE A 102 -0.36 -5.01 -11.69
N ALA A 103 -0.71 -5.91 -12.63
CA ALA A 103 -0.34 -5.79 -14.04
C ALA A 103 -0.97 -4.56 -14.72
N ASP A 104 -2.09 -4.07 -14.22
CA ASP A 104 -2.77 -2.86 -14.74
C ASP A 104 -2.14 -1.55 -14.22
N VAL A 105 -1.32 -1.62 -13.17
CA VAL A 105 -0.62 -0.46 -12.57
C VAL A 105 0.74 -0.23 -13.22
N GLN A 106 1.28 -1.26 -13.89
CA GLN A 106 2.51 -1.13 -14.67
C GLN A 106 2.22 -0.32 -15.93
N LEU A 107 2.76 0.91 -15.99
CA LEU A 107 2.70 1.76 -17.18
C LEU A 107 3.09 0.93 -18.42
N PRO A 108 2.41 1.09 -19.57
CA PRO A 108 2.83 0.42 -20.78
C PRO A 108 4.32 0.73 -21.02
N LEU A 109 5.12 -0.32 -21.22
CA LEU A 109 6.54 -0.19 -21.53
C LEU A 109 6.71 0.88 -22.61
N PRO A 110 7.74 1.75 -22.51
CA PRO A 110 7.98 2.74 -23.56
C PRO A 110 8.01 2.02 -24.90
N ILE A 111 7.14 2.46 -25.81
CA ILE A 111 7.02 1.92 -27.16
C ILE A 111 8.44 1.87 -27.74
N PRO A 112 8.92 0.73 -28.25
CA PRO A 112 10.22 0.70 -28.90
C PRO A 112 10.14 1.67 -30.07
N ILE A 113 10.84 2.80 -29.95
CA ILE A 113 11.08 3.69 -31.09
C ILE A 113 12.02 2.87 -31.97
N GLY A 114 11.46 2.28 -33.02
CA GLY A 114 12.22 1.51 -33.99
C GLY A 114 13.39 2.35 -34.50
N ILE A 115 14.58 1.76 -34.45
CA ILE A 115 15.79 2.26 -35.09
C ILE A 115 15.89 1.58 -36.46
#